data_AF-A0A316GLL3-F1
#
_entry.id   AF-A0A316GLL3-F1
#
_cell.length_a   1.000
_cell.length_b   1.000
_cell.length_c   1.000
_cell.angle_alpha   90.00
_cell.angle_beta   90.00
_cell.angle_gamma   90.00
#
_symmetry.space_group_name_H-M   'P 1'
#
loop_
_entity.id
_entity.type
_entity.pdbx_description
1 polymer ?
#
loop_
_entity_poly.entity_id
_entity_poly.type
_entity_poly.pdbx_seq_one_letter_code
_entity_poly.pdbx_strand_id
1 'polypeptide(L)'
;MLHGCNQTPDDFAIGTHMNALAEKYGLAIAYPAQSRRRNAAGCWNWFQPMHQVRGMGEPAILASLTRKLMRELRLGRDSVFVAGLSSGGAMAAILADGYPDVFSAAGVHSGMARGAATGAMSAMAAMRVGASGGGGVSVSAMRDRSAGSSFRARRTARFTPPMRR
;
A
#
# COMPACT_ATOMS: atom_id res chain seq x y z
N MET A 1 1.44 4.09 -1.23
CA MET A 1 1.95 4.53 0.08
C MET A 1 0.77 4.96 0.95
N LEU A 2 0.52 4.27 2.07
CA LEU A 2 -0.63 4.49 2.94
C LEU A 2 -0.20 5.26 4.20
N HIS A 3 -0.75 6.46 4.37
CA HIS A 3 -0.47 7.33 5.50
C HIS A 3 -1.04 6.78 6.82
N GLY A 4 -0.52 7.26 7.95
CA GLY A 4 -1.03 6.98 9.28
C GLY A 4 -2.17 7.91 9.70
N CYS A 5 -2.64 7.75 10.94
CA CYS A 5 -3.62 8.64 11.54
C CYS A 5 -3.10 10.08 11.61
N ASN A 6 -3.99 11.04 11.47
CA ASN A 6 -3.77 12.49 11.49
C ASN A 6 -2.88 13.05 10.37
N GLN A 7 -2.39 12.20 9.47
CA GLN A 7 -1.60 12.60 8.31
C GLN A 7 -2.48 12.74 7.08
N THR A 8 -2.08 13.62 6.16
CA THR A 8 -2.62 13.68 4.79
C THR A 8 -1.70 12.93 3.82
N PRO A 9 -2.18 12.60 2.60
CA PRO A 9 -1.31 12.10 1.53
C PRO A 9 -0.10 13.00 1.25
N ASP A 10 -0.29 14.31 1.24
CA ASP A 10 0.75 15.28 0.92
C ASP A 10 1.80 15.33 2.03
N ASP A 11 1.38 15.39 3.29
CA ASP A 11 2.29 15.33 4.44
C ASP A 11 3.09 14.02 4.44
N PHE A 12 2.44 12.92 4.07
CA PHE A 12 3.09 11.61 4.02
C PHE A 12 4.07 11.50 2.86
N ALA A 13 3.75 12.08 1.69
CA ALA A 13 4.67 12.13 0.55
C ALA A 13 5.91 12.97 0.88
N ILE A 14 5.73 14.13 1.52
CA ILE A 14 6.82 14.99 1.99
C ILE A 14 7.68 14.26 3.01
N GLY A 15 7.08 13.72 4.08
CA GLY A 15 7.82 13.13 5.20
C GLY A 15 8.53 11.81 4.87
N THR A 16 8.08 11.08 3.85
CA THR A 16 8.72 9.82 3.44
C THR A 16 9.80 10.00 2.37
N HIS A 17 9.84 11.17 1.70
CA HIS A 17 10.72 11.44 0.56
C HIS A 17 10.61 10.41 -0.59
N MET A 18 9.52 9.65 -0.64
CA MET A 18 9.36 8.57 -1.61
C MET A 18 9.27 9.08 -3.05
N ASN A 19 8.85 10.34 -3.27
CA ASN A 19 8.84 10.95 -4.60
C ASN A 19 10.26 11.13 -5.16
N ALA A 20 11.25 11.47 -4.33
CA ALA A 20 12.64 11.58 -4.78
C ALA A 20 13.20 10.20 -5.19
N LEU A 21 12.82 9.14 -4.46
CA LEU A 21 13.13 7.77 -4.86
C LEU A 21 12.38 7.36 -6.14
N ALA A 22 11.15 7.83 -6.30
CA ALA A 22 10.35 7.58 -7.50
C ALA A 22 11.03 8.15 -8.75
N GLU A 23 11.50 9.39 -8.68
CA GLU A 23 12.25 10.03 -9.76
C GLU A 23 13.56 9.29 -10.05
N LYS A 24 14.31 8.94 -9.00
CA LYS A 24 15.60 8.25 -9.14
C LYS A 24 15.48 6.87 -9.77
N TYR A 25 14.44 6.11 -9.41
CA TYR A 25 14.29 4.71 -9.80
C TYR A 25 13.20 4.48 -10.85
N GLY A 26 12.57 5.54 -11.37
CA GLY A 26 11.51 5.46 -12.37
C GLY A 26 10.24 4.77 -11.84
N LEU A 27 9.86 5.02 -10.59
CA LEU A 27 8.67 4.43 -9.97
C LEU A 27 7.46 5.37 -10.12
N ALA A 28 6.27 4.78 -10.18
CA ALA A 28 5.02 5.50 -9.97
C ALA A 28 4.55 5.27 -8.53
N ILE A 29 4.14 6.34 -7.83
CA ILE A 29 3.66 6.24 -6.45
C ILE A 29 2.28 6.86 -6.33
N ALA A 30 1.34 6.09 -5.76
CA ALA A 30 0.02 6.57 -5.38
C ALA A 30 -0.07 6.76 -3.86
N TYR A 31 -0.63 7.90 -3.45
CA TYR A 31 -0.92 8.25 -2.06
C TYR A 31 -2.45 8.46 -1.90
N PRO A 32 -3.23 7.40 -1.70
CA PRO A 32 -4.67 7.54 -1.49
C PRO A 32 -4.96 8.22 -0.14
N ALA A 33 -6.03 9.03 -0.11
CA ALA A 33 -6.49 9.72 1.09
C ALA A 33 -7.59 8.93 1.81
N GLN A 34 -7.52 8.84 3.14
CA GLN A 34 -8.67 8.43 3.94
C GLN A 34 -9.65 9.60 4.13
N SER A 35 -10.94 9.31 4.00
CA SER A 35 -11.99 10.28 4.28
C SER A 35 -12.14 10.53 5.78
N ARG A 36 -12.02 11.80 6.19
CA ARG A 36 -12.31 12.20 7.58
C ARG A 36 -13.77 11.97 8.00
N ARG A 37 -14.69 11.82 7.03
CA ARG A 37 -16.08 11.39 7.31
C ARG A 37 -16.18 9.93 7.72
N ARG A 38 -15.25 9.09 7.26
CA ARG A 38 -15.20 7.65 7.60
C ARG A 38 -14.38 7.38 8.85
N ASN A 39 -13.44 8.27 9.18
CA ASN A 39 -12.68 8.23 10.41
C ASN A 39 -12.19 9.65 10.73
N ALA A 40 -12.62 10.25 11.85
CA ALA A 40 -12.33 11.66 12.17
C ALA A 40 -10.81 11.97 12.23
N ALA A 41 -10.01 11.00 12.68
CA ALA A 41 -8.55 11.09 12.71
C ALA A 41 -7.89 10.71 11.37
N GLY A 42 -8.65 10.43 10.31
CA GLY A 42 -8.11 9.97 9.03
C GLY A 42 -7.41 8.61 9.10
N CYS A 43 -7.65 7.81 10.14
CA CYS A 43 -7.08 6.46 10.22
C CYS A 43 -7.75 5.51 9.22
N TRP A 44 -6.98 4.60 8.64
CA TRP A 44 -7.53 3.40 8.02
C TRP A 44 -8.23 2.54 9.08
N ASN A 45 -9.45 2.08 8.80
CA ASN A 45 -10.29 1.36 9.75
C ASN A 45 -9.93 -0.13 9.86
N TRP A 46 -8.62 -0.43 9.90
CA TRP A 46 -8.04 -1.77 9.81
C TRP A 46 -8.57 -2.79 10.83
N PHE A 47 -9.23 -2.35 11.90
CA PHE A 47 -9.79 -3.22 12.94
C PHE A 47 -11.24 -3.64 12.69
N GLN A 48 -11.91 -3.05 11.69
CA GLN A 48 -13.31 -3.39 11.42
C GLN A 48 -13.40 -4.78 10.75
N PRO A 49 -14.32 -5.66 11.19
CA PRO A 49 -14.47 -7.00 10.61
C PRO A 49 -14.68 -6.99 9.10
N MET A 50 -15.46 -6.03 8.59
CA MET A 50 -15.70 -5.90 7.14
C MET A 50 -14.45 -5.52 6.33
N HIS A 51 -13.37 -5.06 6.98
CA HIS A 51 -12.09 -4.80 6.31
C HIS A 51 -11.14 -6.00 6.42
N GLN A 52 -11.53 -7.08 7.11
CA GLN A 52 -10.80 -8.35 7.09
C GLN A 52 -11.29 -9.28 5.99
N VAL A 53 -12.31 -8.92 5.22
CA VAL A 53 -12.92 -9.78 4.19
C VAL A 53 -12.59 -9.23 2.81
N ARG A 54 -12.03 -10.09 1.96
CA ARG A 54 -11.73 -9.74 0.56
C ARG A 54 -13.01 -9.33 -0.16
N GLY A 55 -12.92 -8.27 -0.95
CA GLY A 55 -14.04 -7.72 -1.72
C GLY A 55 -14.92 -6.76 -0.94
N MET A 56 -14.60 -6.50 0.33
CA MET A 56 -15.36 -5.59 1.19
C MET A 56 -14.53 -4.40 1.68
N GLY A 57 -15.22 -3.29 1.93
CA GLY A 57 -14.70 -2.15 2.66
C GLY A 57 -13.50 -1.44 2.03
N GLU A 58 -12.70 -0.79 2.87
CA GLU A 58 -11.54 0.01 2.45
C GLU A 58 -10.50 -0.79 1.65
N PRO A 59 -10.14 -2.04 2.02
CA PRO A 59 -9.20 -2.84 1.23
C PRO A 59 -9.67 -3.07 -0.21
N ALA A 60 -10.97 -3.29 -0.43
CA ALA A 60 -11.53 -3.49 -1.76
C ALA A 60 -11.45 -2.23 -2.63
N ILE A 61 -11.67 -1.06 -2.02
CA ILE A 61 -11.53 0.23 -2.71
C ILE A 61 -10.05 0.43 -3.13
N LEU A 62 -9.12 0.18 -2.21
CA LEU A 62 -7.68 0.31 -2.49
C LEU A 62 -7.22 -0.68 -3.56
N ALA A 63 -7.65 -1.94 -3.49
CA ALA A 63 -7.33 -2.94 -4.50
C ALA A 63 -7.92 -2.57 -5.88
N SER A 64 -9.13 -2.01 -5.93
CA SER A 64 -9.76 -1.54 -7.16
C SER A 64 -9.00 -0.35 -7.78
N LEU A 65 -8.61 0.63 -6.95
CA LEU A 65 -7.75 1.74 -7.36
C LEU A 65 -6.42 1.23 -7.93
N THR A 66 -5.76 0.30 -7.24
CA THR A 66 -4.50 -0.28 -7.72
C THR A 66 -4.70 -0.99 -9.06
N ARG A 67 -5.73 -1.82 -9.22
CA ARG A 67 -6.02 -2.48 -10.50
C ARG A 67 -6.30 -1.48 -11.63
N LYS A 68 -6.94 -0.35 -11.34
CA LYS A 68 -7.13 0.73 -12.31
C LYS A 68 -5.78 1.30 -12.76
N LEU A 69 -4.90 1.66 -11.81
CA LEU A 69 -3.57 2.16 -12.10
C LEU A 69 -2.70 1.14 -12.84
N MET A 70 -2.81 -0.15 -12.50
CA MET A 70 -2.12 -1.23 -13.22
C MET A 70 -2.50 -1.26 -14.70
N ARG A 71 -3.78 -1.08 -15.04
CA ARG A 71 -4.22 -1.03 -16.43
C ARG A 71 -3.71 0.23 -17.15
N GLU A 72 -3.80 1.38 -16.50
CA GLU A 72 -3.38 2.66 -17.08
C GLU A 72 -1.86 2.71 -17.32
N LEU A 73 -1.08 2.16 -16.39
CA LEU A 73 0.38 2.15 -16.45
C LEU A 73 0.96 0.87 -17.07
N ARG A 74 0.10 -0.06 -17.51
CA ARG A 74 0.49 -1.37 -18.07
C ARG A 74 1.42 -2.18 -17.16
N LEU A 75 1.15 -2.18 -15.86
CA LEU A 75 1.93 -2.87 -14.84
C LEU A 75 1.41 -4.29 -14.60
N GLY A 76 2.34 -5.24 -14.48
CA GLY A 76 2.05 -6.59 -13.98
C GLY A 76 2.10 -6.65 -12.44
N ARG A 77 1.52 -7.70 -11.86
CA ARG A 77 1.49 -7.94 -10.40
C ARG A 77 2.88 -7.82 -9.76
N ASP A 78 3.91 -8.34 -10.41
CA ASP A 78 5.27 -8.37 -9.85
C ASP A 78 5.92 -6.99 -9.71
N SER A 79 5.32 -5.96 -10.28
CA SER A 79 5.76 -4.56 -10.20
C SER A 79 4.91 -3.71 -9.25
N VAL A 80 4.00 -4.32 -8.49
CA VAL A 80 3.05 -3.60 -7.63
C VAL A 80 3.31 -3.93 -6.17
N PHE A 81 3.48 -2.89 -5.36
CA PHE A 81 3.78 -3.00 -3.93
C PHE A 81 2.86 -2.09 -3.13
N VAL A 82 2.59 -2.48 -1.88
CA VAL A 82 1.89 -1.61 -0.92
C VAL A 82 2.79 -1.39 0.29
N ALA A 83 2.85 -0.16 0.80
CA ALA A 83 3.56 0.11 2.03
C ALA A 83 2.85 1.20 2.81
N GLY A 84 3.00 1.19 4.14
CA GLY A 84 2.36 2.19 4.99
C GLY A 84 2.89 2.25 6.42
N LEU A 85 2.45 3.30 7.11
CA LEU A 85 2.82 3.64 8.49
C LEU A 85 1.60 3.54 9.41
N SER A 86 1.77 2.97 10.61
CA SER A 86 0.73 2.92 11.65
C SER A 86 -0.57 2.27 11.14
N SER A 87 -1.70 2.97 11.13
CA SER A 87 -2.96 2.48 10.53
C SER A 87 -2.82 2.12 9.05
N GLY A 88 -2.01 2.86 8.29
CA GLY A 88 -1.66 2.54 6.91
C GLY A 88 -0.77 1.30 6.80
N GLY A 89 0.09 1.05 7.79
CA GLY A 89 0.88 -0.18 7.89
C GLY A 89 -0.01 -1.40 8.13
N ALA A 90 -0.99 -1.29 9.03
CA ALA A 90 -1.97 -2.34 9.28
C ALA A 90 -2.81 -2.62 8.02
N MET A 91 -3.25 -1.57 7.32
CA MET A 91 -3.97 -1.72 6.05
C MET A 91 -3.10 -2.35 4.95
N ALA A 92 -1.80 -2.05 4.89
CA ALA A 92 -0.87 -2.70 3.97
C ALA A 92 -0.76 -4.22 4.23
N ALA A 93 -0.73 -4.64 5.51
CA ALA A 93 -0.73 -6.05 5.88
C ALA A 93 -2.04 -6.76 5.44
N ILE A 94 -3.18 -6.11 5.63
CA ILE A 94 -4.48 -6.62 5.18
C ILE A 94 -4.50 -6.79 3.65
N LEU A 95 -3.98 -5.81 2.91
CA LEU A 95 -3.95 -5.84 1.44
C LEU A 95 -3.04 -6.93 0.90
N ALA A 96 -1.85 -7.12 1.48
CA ALA A 96 -0.94 -8.19 1.07
C ALA A 96 -1.56 -9.58 1.23
N ASP A 97 -2.21 -9.83 2.37
CA ASP A 97 -2.84 -11.13 2.62
C ASP A 97 -4.16 -11.30 1.84
N GLY A 98 -4.95 -10.23 1.73
CA GLY A 98 -6.27 -10.28 1.10
C GLY A 98 -6.25 -10.19 -0.41
N TYR A 99 -5.17 -9.65 -0.99
CA TYR A 99 -4.99 -9.39 -2.42
C TYR A 99 -3.62 -9.78 -2.97
N PRO A 100 -3.19 -11.06 -2.82
CA PRO A 100 -1.90 -11.53 -3.31
C PRO A 100 -1.80 -11.53 -4.85
N ASP A 101 -2.94 -11.49 -5.54
CA ASP A 101 -3.07 -11.32 -6.98
C ASP A 101 -2.88 -9.88 -7.45
N VAL A 102 -2.84 -8.91 -6.53
CA VAL A 102 -2.65 -7.48 -6.83
C VAL A 102 -1.30 -6.99 -6.33
N PHE A 103 -0.88 -7.38 -5.12
CA PHE A 103 0.34 -6.88 -4.50
C PHE A 103 1.42 -7.96 -4.43
N SER A 104 2.63 -7.60 -4.88
CA SER A 104 3.80 -8.47 -4.89
C SER A 104 4.42 -8.65 -3.51
N ALA A 105 4.55 -7.55 -2.77
CA ALA A 105 5.02 -7.51 -1.40
C ALA A 105 4.43 -6.30 -0.66
N ALA A 106 4.58 -6.31 0.67
CA ALA A 106 4.20 -5.20 1.53
C ALA A 106 5.31 -4.71 2.46
N GLY A 107 5.36 -3.40 2.65
CA GLY A 107 6.16 -2.73 3.69
C GLY A 107 5.28 -2.25 4.85
N VAL A 108 5.49 -2.77 6.05
CA VAL A 108 4.69 -2.45 7.24
C VAL A 108 5.58 -1.76 8.28
N HIS A 109 5.33 -0.46 8.53
CA HIS A 109 5.99 0.27 9.61
C HIS A 109 5.02 0.54 10.75
N SER A 110 5.34 0.04 11.96
CA SER A 110 4.54 0.24 13.19
C SER A 110 3.05 -0.09 13.03
N GLY A 111 2.73 -1.03 12.13
CA GLY A 111 1.37 -1.49 11.83
C GLY A 111 1.08 -2.84 12.47
N MET A 112 -0.20 -3.15 12.63
CA MET A 112 -0.68 -4.40 13.22
C MET A 112 -0.92 -5.46 12.13
N ALA A 113 -0.77 -6.74 12.50
CA ALA A 113 -1.11 -7.84 11.60
C ALA A 113 -2.62 -7.87 11.27
N ARG A 114 -2.98 -8.48 10.13
CA ARG A 114 -4.38 -8.76 9.80
C ARG A 114 -5.01 -9.61 10.91
N GLY A 115 -6.27 -9.32 11.27
CA GLY A 115 -6.97 -10.04 12.33
C GLY A 115 -6.52 -9.69 13.76
N ALA A 116 -5.55 -8.78 13.95
CA ALA A 116 -5.10 -8.37 15.28
C ALA A 116 -6.18 -7.69 16.14
N ALA A 117 -7.28 -7.24 15.52
CA ALA A 117 -8.43 -6.69 16.21
C ALA A 117 -9.72 -6.96 15.43
N THR A 118 -10.83 -6.93 16.15
CA THR A 118 -12.21 -7.16 15.66
C THR A 118 -13.14 -5.96 15.91
N GLY A 119 -12.61 -4.87 16.44
CA GLY A 119 -13.36 -3.66 16.77
C GLY A 119 -12.47 -2.60 17.41
N ALA A 120 -13.03 -1.42 17.69
CA ALA A 120 -12.25 -0.29 18.22
C ALA A 120 -11.61 -0.57 19.59
N MET A 121 -12.34 -1.24 20.49
CA MET A 121 -11.80 -1.58 21.82
C MET A 121 -10.66 -2.61 21.73
N SER A 122 -10.82 -3.68 20.94
CA SER A 122 -9.75 -4.66 20.75
C SER A 122 -8.57 -4.07 19.98
N ALA A 123 -8.79 -3.09 19.11
CA ALA A 123 -7.71 -2.35 18.46
C ALA A 123 -6.87 -1.56 19.46
N MET A 124 -7.52 -0.83 20.37
CA MET A 124 -6.80 -0.10 21.44
C MET A 124 -6.02 -1.04 22.36
N ALA A 125 -6.61 -2.20 22.71
CA ALA A 125 -5.90 -3.21 23.48
C ALA A 125 -4.67 -3.72 22.71
N ALA A 126 -4.84 -4.11 21.45
CA ALA A 126 -3.77 -4.64 20.62
C ALA A 126 -2.63 -3.60 20.40
N MET A 127 -2.97 -2.31 20.30
CA MET A 127 -1.96 -1.24 20.22
C MET A 127 -1.15 -1.06 21.52
N ARG A 128 -1.73 -1.36 22.69
CA ARG A 128 -1.08 -1.18 24.00
C ARG A 128 -0.20 -2.35 24.39
N VAL A 129 -0.69 -3.58 24.18
CA VAL A 129 -0.05 -4.79 24.72
C VAL A 129 0.37 -5.78 23.63
N GLY A 130 0.18 -5.42 22.35
CA GLY A 130 0.34 -6.33 21.23
C GLY A 130 -0.88 -7.22 21.01
N ALA A 131 -0.97 -7.84 19.83
CA ALA A 131 -2.02 -8.82 19.57
C ALA A 131 -1.73 -10.10 20.37
N SER A 132 -2.67 -10.53 21.21
CA SER A 132 -2.63 -11.84 21.86
C SER A 132 -2.62 -12.91 20.77
N GLY A 133 -1.57 -13.74 20.73
CA GLY A 133 -1.19 -14.54 19.56
C GLY A 133 -2.30 -15.36 18.92
N GLY A 134 -2.30 -15.34 17.59
CA GLY A 134 -3.15 -16.16 16.72
C GLY A 134 -2.90 -15.84 15.25
N GLY A 135 -1.71 -16.20 14.74
CA GLY A 135 -1.39 -16.06 13.31
C GLY A 135 -0.47 -14.88 12.97
N GLY A 136 0.69 -14.78 13.63
CA GLY A 136 1.79 -13.98 13.09
C GLY A 136 2.23 -14.59 11.77
N VAL A 137 1.99 -13.90 10.66
CA VAL A 137 2.58 -14.27 9.36
C VAL A 137 4.07 -13.98 9.48
N SER A 138 4.91 -15.03 9.48
CA SER A 138 6.34 -14.86 9.26
C SER A 138 6.54 -14.19 7.90
N VAL A 139 7.00 -12.94 7.90
CA VAL A 139 7.57 -12.32 6.71
C VAL A 139 8.85 -13.08 6.41
N SER A 140 8.80 -14.06 5.50
CA SER A 140 10.04 -14.56 4.91
C SER A 140 10.67 -13.39 4.16
N ALA A 141 11.85 -12.97 4.64
CA ALA A 141 12.68 -12.04 3.91
C ALA A 141 12.75 -12.50 2.45
N MET A 142 12.34 -11.61 1.54
CA MET A 142 12.41 -11.84 0.11
C MET A 142 13.89 -12.06 -0.22
N ARG A 143 14.30 -13.32 -0.40
CA ARG A 143 15.67 -13.64 -0.77
C ARG A 143 15.95 -12.93 -2.08
N ASP A 144 17.00 -12.12 -2.09
CA ASP A 144 17.48 -11.43 -3.27
C ASP A 144 17.71 -12.46 -4.38
N ARG A 145 16.85 -12.46 -5.39
CA ARG A 145 17.05 -13.23 -6.63
C ARG A 145 17.71 -12.31 -7.64
N SER A 146 18.89 -11.82 -7.29
CA SER A 146 19.82 -11.22 -8.23
C SER A 146 20.51 -12.36 -9.00
N ALA A 147 19.89 -12.81 -10.10
CA ALA A 147 20.56 -13.56 -11.15
C ALA A 147 19.82 -13.47 -12.50
N GLY A 148 20.34 -12.62 -13.38
CA GLY A 148 20.34 -12.86 -14.82
C GLY A 148 19.02 -12.69 -15.58
N SER A 149 18.68 -11.47 -15.97
CA SER A 149 18.16 -11.26 -17.33
C SER A 149 18.44 -9.84 -17.79
N SER A 150 19.28 -9.74 -18.82
CA SER A 150 19.63 -8.49 -19.49
C SER A 150 18.38 -7.82 -20.04
N PHE A 151 17.91 -6.76 -19.39
CA PHE A 151 16.84 -5.93 -19.92
C PHE A 151 17.43 -5.00 -20.99
N ARG A 152 17.26 -5.35 -22.26
CA ARG A 152 17.54 -4.44 -23.38
C ARG A 152 16.57 -3.25 -23.29
N ALA A 153 17.07 -2.12 -22.83
CA ALA A 153 16.40 -0.84 -22.93
C ALA A 153 16.08 -0.53 -24.40
N ARG A 154 14.80 -0.60 -24.80
CA ARG A 154 14.34 -0.02 -26.06
C ARG A 154 13.91 1.43 -25.82
N ARG A 155 14.81 2.30 -26.31
CA ARG A 155 14.76 3.74 -26.58
C ARG A 155 13.36 4.38 -26.66
N THR A 156 13.21 5.43 -25.85
CA THR A 156 12.64 6.76 -26.15
C THR A 156 11.59 6.88 -27.26
N ALA A 157 10.37 7.26 -26.89
CA ALA A 157 9.48 8.01 -27.78
C ALA A 157 9.58 9.50 -27.43
N ARG A 158 10.18 10.29 -28.32
CA ARG A 158 10.10 11.76 -28.31
C ARG A 158 8.78 12.15 -28.97
N PHE A 159 8.00 12.99 -28.30
CA PHE A 159 6.79 13.58 -28.85
C PHE A 159 7.15 14.98 -29.37
N THR A 160 7.02 15.20 -30.67
CA THR A 160 7.16 16.53 -31.31
C THR A 160 5.77 16.93 -31.84
N PRO A 161 5.17 18.04 -31.39
CA PRO A 161 3.87 18.48 -31.91
C PRO A 161 4.02 19.15 -33.29
N PRO A 162 2.99 19.10 -34.16
CA PRO A 162 3.04 19.75 -35.46
C PRO A 162 2.85 21.27 -35.33
N MET A 163 3.77 22.04 -35.92
CA MET A 163 3.58 23.47 -36.19
C MET A 163 2.47 23.64 -37.23
N ARG A 164 1.43 24.39 -36.88
CA ARG A 164 0.41 24.85 -37.83
C ARG A 164 1.00 25.96 -38.69
N ARG A 165 0.75 25.88 -40.00
CA ARG A 165 0.94 26.97 -40.95
C ARG A 165 -0.26 27.89 -40.93
#